data_AF-A0A968GI87-F1
#
_entry.id   AF-A0A968GI87-F1
#
_cell.length_a   1.000
_cell.length_b   1.000
_cell.length_c   1.000
_cell.angle_alpha   90.00
_cell.angle_beta   90.00
_cell.angle_gamma   90.00
#
_symmetry.space_group_name_H-M   'P 1'
#
loop_
_entity.id
_entity.type
_entity.pdbx_description
1 polymer ?
#
loop_
_entity_poly.entity_id
_entity_poly.type
_entity_poly.pdbx_seq_one_letter_code
_entity_poly.pdbx_strand_id
1 'polypeptide(L)'
;MNTYAKLFAFLALGLSFVACPKPQNNEKVSLGKEVPTVIHITEAGGVDDNSFNASTWRGINRFYSEFNGKEGVHYSYMVTPNLAQMDGNLSIATDEDRSLIVVAGFNFIDAVERIAQLNPQQKYLLIDGPDFGLPNVKSAHFADEQSAFLVGALVAYKSQEDGIENPVFGFIGGMPGGVITRFEMGYLQGIKHVLGNNVTILSYYADDWANPAKAKTMTGQWINQYPNLYAIFSAAGPTGNGTIAQIKESYQSGRILWAIGVDSDQYIEGLMPDGHSVVLTSAMKNADAAVYSTLFDLERDIFHYGQAIYDLDNDGVGFSQSNTIALSEDLLLKVKALKEQIRNRDITVYTTLSQVQKAGLIANYTTDAKDD
;
A
#
# COMPACT_ATOMS: atom_id res chain seq x y z
N MET A 1 61.46 -62.49 -39.27
CA MET A 1 60.48 -63.57 -39.48
C MET A 1 59.15 -63.11 -38.90
N ASN A 2 58.10 -63.26 -39.72
CA ASN A 2 56.66 -63.07 -39.49
C ASN A 2 56.09 -61.66 -39.30
N THR A 3 54.95 -61.24 -39.87
CA THR A 3 54.11 -61.64 -41.03
C THR A 3 53.08 -60.48 -41.18
N TYR A 4 52.96 -59.90 -42.37
CA TYR A 4 51.84 -59.20 -43.04
C TYR A 4 50.63 -58.63 -42.24
N ALA A 5 50.26 -57.37 -42.54
CA ALA A 5 49.02 -57.03 -43.29
C ALA A 5 48.93 -55.52 -43.63
N LYS A 6 48.61 -55.20 -44.88
CA LYS A 6 48.40 -53.86 -45.44
C LYS A 6 47.01 -53.32 -45.07
N LEU A 7 46.85 -52.01 -44.92
CA LEU A 7 45.72 -51.29 -45.53
C LEU A 7 46.01 -49.78 -45.66
N PHE A 8 45.87 -49.27 -46.88
CA PHE A 8 45.83 -47.84 -47.21
C PHE A 8 44.43 -47.28 -46.87
N ALA A 9 44.36 -46.12 -46.23
CA ALA A 9 43.18 -45.25 -46.30
C ALA A 9 43.60 -43.78 -46.18
N PHE A 10 43.42 -43.05 -47.29
CA PHE A 10 43.35 -41.60 -47.35
C PHE A 10 42.24 -41.08 -46.44
N LEU A 11 42.46 -40.01 -45.66
CA LEU A 11 41.39 -39.03 -45.41
C LEU A 11 41.92 -37.66 -44.94
N ALA A 12 41.76 -36.68 -45.84
CA ALA A 12 41.44 -35.26 -45.68
C ALA A 12 41.91 -34.46 -44.44
N LEU A 13 42.71 -33.42 -44.72
CA LEU A 13 42.82 -32.20 -43.92
C LEU A 13 41.42 -31.61 -43.66
N GLY A 14 41.01 -31.55 -42.40
CA GLY A 14 39.83 -30.80 -41.97
C GLY A 14 40.15 -29.31 -41.88
N LEU A 15 39.56 -28.49 -42.77
CA LEU A 15 39.43 -27.06 -42.58
C LEU A 15 38.55 -26.79 -41.35
N SER A 16 39.12 -26.17 -40.32
CA SER A 16 38.37 -25.59 -39.21
C SER A 16 37.62 -24.33 -39.67
N PHE A 17 36.34 -24.48 -40.00
CA PHE A 17 35.41 -23.36 -40.14
C PHE A 17 35.14 -22.74 -38.77
N VAL A 18 35.43 -21.44 -38.64
CA VAL A 18 34.99 -20.60 -37.52
C VAL A 18 33.48 -20.42 -37.66
N ALA A 19 32.71 -21.04 -36.76
CA ALA A 19 31.27 -20.82 -36.66
C ALA A 19 31.00 -19.59 -35.78
N CYS A 20 30.21 -18.64 -36.29
CA CYS A 20 29.62 -17.55 -35.50
C CYS A 20 28.86 -18.11 -34.28
N PRO A 21 28.88 -17.42 -33.12
CA PRO A 21 28.03 -17.78 -32.00
C PRO A 21 26.56 -17.61 -32.42
N LYS A 22 25.77 -18.68 -32.29
CA LYS A 22 24.30 -18.59 -32.31
C LYS A 22 23.83 -17.71 -31.14
N PRO A 23 22.70 -17.00 -31.27
CA PRO A 23 22.13 -16.26 -30.14
C PRO A 23 21.88 -17.23 -28.98
N GLN A 24 22.35 -16.87 -27.80
CA GLN A 24 22.07 -17.59 -26.57
C GLN A 24 20.56 -17.73 -26.43
N ASN A 25 20.09 -18.97 -26.40
CA ASN A 25 18.76 -19.28 -25.92
C ASN A 25 18.60 -18.62 -24.55
N ASN A 26 17.55 -17.82 -24.38
CA ASN A 26 17.00 -17.49 -23.09
C ASN A 26 16.74 -18.83 -22.37
N GLU A 27 17.61 -19.20 -21.43
CA GLU A 27 17.30 -20.24 -20.47
C GLU A 27 16.01 -19.81 -19.77
N LYS A 28 14.92 -20.51 -20.07
CA LYS A 28 13.75 -20.49 -19.21
C LYS A 28 14.25 -20.95 -17.85
N VAL A 29 14.21 -20.04 -16.88
CA VAL A 29 14.37 -20.37 -15.47
C VAL A 29 13.50 -21.60 -15.20
N SER A 30 14.17 -22.68 -14.79
CA SER A 30 13.51 -23.91 -14.37
C SER A 30 12.65 -23.59 -13.14
N LEU A 31 11.34 -23.50 -13.33
CA LEU A 31 10.33 -23.46 -12.26
C LEU A 31 10.54 -24.66 -11.34
N GLY A 32 10.84 -24.42 -10.07
CA GLY A 32 10.98 -25.44 -9.05
C GLY A 32 9.71 -25.51 -8.21
N LYS A 33 9.19 -26.74 -8.01
CA LYS A 33 8.13 -27.12 -7.04
C LYS A 33 6.73 -26.53 -7.25
N GLU A 34 5.76 -27.21 -6.62
CA GLU A 34 4.33 -26.88 -6.68
C GLU A 34 4.10 -25.40 -6.34
N VAL A 35 3.24 -24.74 -7.12
CA VAL A 35 2.87 -23.35 -6.89
C VAL A 35 2.22 -23.25 -5.51
N PRO A 36 2.70 -22.38 -4.59
CA PRO A 36 2.15 -22.29 -3.24
C PRO A 36 0.65 -21.99 -3.29
N THR A 37 -0.11 -22.53 -2.33
CA THR A 37 -1.55 -22.25 -2.19
C THR A 37 -1.80 -21.17 -1.14
N VAL A 38 -2.78 -20.29 -1.40
CA VAL A 38 -3.09 -19.13 -0.55
C VAL A 38 -4.57 -19.07 -0.22
N ILE A 39 -4.88 -18.69 1.02
CA ILE A 39 -6.18 -18.12 1.36
C ILE A 39 -5.92 -16.72 1.91
N HIS A 40 -6.58 -15.75 1.29
CA HIS A 40 -6.50 -14.36 1.71
C HIS A 40 -7.68 -14.02 2.62
N ILE A 41 -7.41 -13.62 3.85
CA ILE A 41 -8.42 -13.13 4.78
C ILE A 41 -8.41 -11.61 4.75
N THR A 42 -9.55 -11.02 4.42
CA THR A 42 -9.75 -9.56 4.37
C THR A 42 -10.71 -9.11 5.45
N GLU A 43 -10.66 -7.83 5.79
CA GLU A 43 -11.73 -7.16 6.54
C GLU A 43 -12.96 -6.90 5.64
N ALA A 44 -13.87 -6.03 6.11
CA ALA A 44 -14.99 -5.53 5.32
C ALA A 44 -14.53 -4.84 4.03
N GLY A 45 -15.35 -4.90 2.98
CA GLY A 45 -15.03 -4.39 1.64
C GLY A 45 -14.53 -5.45 0.67
N GLY A 46 -13.83 -6.48 1.17
CA GLY A 46 -13.31 -7.56 0.33
C GLY A 46 -12.26 -7.05 -0.67
N VAL A 47 -11.90 -7.90 -1.64
CA VAL A 47 -10.79 -7.63 -2.57
C VAL A 47 -11.07 -6.54 -3.61
N ASP A 48 -12.32 -6.06 -3.69
CA ASP A 48 -12.78 -5.03 -4.64
C ASP A 48 -12.96 -3.65 -3.97
N ASP A 49 -12.30 -3.41 -2.82
CA ASP A 49 -12.43 -2.16 -2.06
C ASP A 49 -11.73 -0.93 -2.68
N ASN A 50 -11.05 -1.11 -3.81
CA ASN A 50 -10.26 -0.11 -4.53
C ASN A 50 -9.15 0.57 -3.69
N SER A 51 -8.74 -0.04 -2.57
CA SER A 51 -7.83 0.55 -1.60
C SER A 51 -6.93 -0.53 -1.00
N PHE A 52 -7.04 -0.83 0.29
CA PHE A 52 -6.15 -1.71 1.04
C PHE A 52 -6.23 -3.17 0.62
N ASN A 53 -7.43 -3.79 0.67
CA ASN A 53 -7.59 -5.21 0.34
C ASN A 53 -7.39 -5.46 -1.17
N ALA A 54 -7.77 -4.50 -2.01
CA ALA A 54 -7.46 -4.55 -3.43
C ALA A 54 -5.94 -4.53 -3.67
N SER A 55 -5.16 -3.81 -2.85
CA SER A 55 -3.70 -3.79 -2.94
C SER A 55 -3.11 -5.17 -2.63
N THR A 56 -3.46 -5.78 -1.51
CA THR A 56 -2.99 -7.13 -1.17
C THR A 56 -3.40 -8.18 -2.22
N TRP A 57 -4.63 -8.10 -2.72
CA TRP A 57 -5.14 -8.98 -3.77
C TRP A 57 -4.41 -8.82 -5.11
N ARG A 58 -4.03 -7.59 -5.49
CA ARG A 58 -3.20 -7.36 -6.69
C ARG A 58 -1.87 -8.11 -6.60
N GLY A 59 -1.24 -8.17 -5.41
CA GLY A 59 -0.01 -8.94 -5.20
C GLY A 59 -0.19 -10.43 -5.46
N ILE A 60 -1.29 -11.00 -4.94
CA ILE A 60 -1.70 -12.40 -5.16
C ILE A 60 -1.94 -12.66 -6.64
N ASN A 61 -2.79 -11.85 -7.29
CA ASN A 61 -3.14 -12.00 -8.70
C ASN A 61 -1.91 -11.88 -9.60
N ARG A 62 -1.02 -10.92 -9.31
CA ARG A 62 0.22 -10.75 -10.05
C ARG A 62 1.06 -12.02 -9.99
N PHE A 63 1.31 -12.55 -8.79
CA PHE A 63 2.04 -13.80 -8.62
C PHE A 63 1.39 -14.91 -9.45
N TYR A 64 0.10 -15.20 -9.26
CA TYR A 64 -0.53 -16.31 -9.97
C TYR A 64 -0.67 -16.11 -11.49
N SER A 65 -0.67 -14.87 -11.98
CA SER A 65 -0.63 -14.60 -13.42
C SER A 65 0.68 -15.07 -14.06
N GLU A 66 1.79 -15.02 -13.33
CA GLU A 66 3.11 -15.45 -13.80
C GLU A 66 3.28 -16.98 -13.70
N PHE A 67 2.55 -17.63 -12.80
CA PHE A 67 2.65 -19.06 -12.49
C PHE A 67 1.43 -19.89 -12.96
N ASN A 68 0.55 -19.33 -13.79
CA ASN A 68 -0.69 -19.97 -14.28
C ASN A 68 -1.60 -20.50 -13.17
N GLY A 69 -1.64 -19.81 -12.03
CA GLY A 69 -2.54 -20.13 -10.93
C GLY A 69 -3.99 -19.90 -11.28
N LYS A 70 -4.87 -20.56 -10.54
CA LYS A 70 -6.32 -20.49 -10.71
C LYS A 70 -6.99 -20.20 -9.38
N GLU A 71 -7.87 -19.22 -9.37
CA GLU A 71 -8.73 -18.94 -8.22
C GLU A 71 -9.60 -20.18 -7.88
N GLY A 72 -9.84 -20.42 -6.60
CA GLY A 72 -10.52 -21.59 -6.07
C GLY A 72 -9.66 -22.86 -6.00
N VAL A 73 -8.53 -22.91 -6.72
CA VAL A 73 -7.57 -24.03 -6.67
C VAL A 73 -6.31 -23.62 -5.93
N HIS A 74 -5.61 -22.62 -6.45
CA HIS A 74 -4.33 -22.17 -5.91
C HIS A 74 -4.53 -21.05 -4.90
N TYR A 75 -5.45 -20.13 -5.19
CA TYR A 75 -5.74 -19.01 -4.31
C TYR A 75 -7.23 -18.79 -4.16
N SER A 76 -7.64 -18.30 -3.00
CA SER A 76 -9.00 -17.88 -2.69
C SER A 76 -8.94 -16.74 -1.69
N TYR A 77 -10.08 -16.15 -1.38
CA TYR A 77 -10.21 -15.20 -0.30
C TYR A 77 -11.45 -15.47 0.55
N MET A 78 -11.44 -14.94 1.77
CA MET A 78 -12.53 -14.99 2.73
C MET A 78 -12.66 -13.61 3.40
N VAL A 79 -13.87 -13.05 3.35
CA VAL A 79 -14.19 -11.75 3.94
C VAL A 79 -14.61 -11.95 5.40
N THR A 80 -13.96 -11.23 6.32
CA THR A 80 -14.24 -11.27 7.76
C THR A 80 -14.60 -9.87 8.26
N PRO A 81 -15.88 -9.47 8.17
CA PRO A 81 -16.28 -8.07 8.33
C PRO A 81 -16.35 -7.58 9.78
N ASN A 82 -16.21 -8.45 10.78
CA ASN A 82 -16.30 -8.05 12.18
C ASN A 82 -15.37 -8.89 13.07
N LEU A 83 -14.94 -8.27 14.19
CA LEU A 83 -13.98 -8.83 15.14
C LEU A 83 -14.42 -10.20 15.70
N ALA A 84 -15.73 -10.39 15.94
CA ALA A 84 -16.27 -11.62 16.52
C ALA A 84 -16.08 -12.86 15.63
N GLN A 85 -15.83 -12.68 14.33
CA GLN A 85 -15.62 -13.76 13.36
C GLN A 85 -14.13 -14.05 13.12
N MET A 86 -13.20 -13.21 13.60
CA MET A 86 -11.78 -13.30 13.24
C MET A 86 -11.11 -14.60 13.66
N ASP A 87 -11.25 -15.02 14.94
CA ASP A 87 -10.67 -16.27 15.41
C ASP A 87 -11.25 -17.49 14.67
N GLY A 88 -12.57 -17.50 14.45
CA GLY A 88 -13.26 -18.59 13.77
C GLY A 88 -12.84 -18.72 12.30
N ASN A 89 -12.81 -17.61 11.57
CA ASN A 89 -12.40 -17.58 10.17
C ASN A 89 -10.90 -17.90 10.00
N LEU A 90 -10.03 -17.42 10.89
CA LEU A 90 -8.60 -17.80 10.89
C LEU A 90 -8.41 -19.30 11.19
N SER A 91 -9.22 -19.88 12.08
CA SER A 91 -9.19 -21.32 12.34
C SER A 91 -9.61 -22.11 11.10
N ILE A 92 -10.73 -21.73 10.46
CA ILE A 92 -11.19 -22.36 9.20
C ILE A 92 -10.12 -22.27 8.11
N ALA A 93 -9.50 -21.10 7.93
CA ALA A 93 -8.43 -20.92 6.95
C ALA A 93 -7.19 -21.77 7.26
N THR A 94 -6.90 -22.00 8.54
CA THR A 94 -5.80 -22.88 8.98
C THR A 94 -6.11 -24.34 8.70
N ASP A 95 -7.36 -24.77 8.90
CA ASP A 95 -7.82 -26.12 8.58
C ASP A 95 -7.81 -26.44 7.07
N GLU A 96 -7.77 -25.41 6.19
CA GLU A 96 -7.59 -25.60 4.74
C GLU A 96 -6.16 -26.02 4.35
N ASP A 97 -5.20 -25.98 5.26
CA ASP A 97 -3.80 -26.44 5.09
C ASP A 97 -3.12 -25.84 3.84
N ARG A 98 -3.29 -24.54 3.65
CA ARG A 98 -2.69 -23.81 2.53
C ARG A 98 -1.25 -23.42 2.84
N SER A 99 -0.42 -23.31 1.80
CA SER A 99 0.99 -22.94 1.95
C SER A 99 1.20 -21.59 2.67
N LEU A 100 0.26 -20.66 2.53
CA LEU A 100 0.25 -19.36 3.20
C LEU A 100 -1.17 -18.87 3.47
N ILE A 101 -1.38 -18.30 4.65
CA ILE A 101 -2.56 -17.49 4.97
C ILE A 101 -2.15 -16.02 4.96
N VAL A 102 -2.70 -15.24 4.03
CA VAL A 102 -2.46 -13.79 3.97
C VAL A 102 -3.58 -13.10 4.71
N VAL A 103 -3.27 -12.39 5.79
CA VAL A 103 -4.23 -11.69 6.64
C VAL A 103 -4.01 -10.19 6.49
N ALA A 104 -5.02 -9.48 5.99
CA ALA A 104 -4.93 -8.03 5.79
C ALA A 104 -5.60 -7.26 6.92
N GLY A 105 -4.83 -6.46 7.65
CA GLY A 105 -5.35 -5.44 8.56
C GLY A 105 -4.96 -5.67 10.01
N PHE A 106 -4.70 -4.58 10.72
CA PHE A 106 -4.26 -4.60 12.13
C PHE A 106 -5.35 -5.14 13.08
N ASN A 107 -6.62 -5.12 12.69
CA ASN A 107 -7.70 -5.68 13.52
C ASN A 107 -7.53 -7.20 13.75
N PHE A 108 -6.74 -7.90 12.93
CA PHE A 108 -6.44 -9.32 13.10
C PHE A 108 -5.26 -9.62 14.03
N ILE A 109 -4.53 -8.62 14.56
CA ILE A 109 -3.29 -8.82 15.33
C ILE A 109 -3.49 -9.86 16.44
N ASP A 110 -4.47 -9.65 17.30
CA ASP A 110 -4.76 -10.51 18.44
C ASP A 110 -5.15 -11.94 18.03
N ALA A 111 -5.92 -12.09 16.95
CA ALA A 111 -6.38 -13.38 16.46
C ALA A 111 -5.24 -14.15 15.79
N VAL A 112 -4.40 -13.48 14.99
CA VAL A 112 -3.22 -14.08 14.37
C VAL A 112 -2.23 -14.54 15.43
N GLU A 113 -1.96 -13.72 16.46
CA GLU A 113 -1.06 -14.12 17.55
C GLU A 113 -1.50 -15.43 18.20
N ARG A 114 -2.78 -15.53 18.59
CA ARG A 114 -3.34 -16.74 19.21
C ARG A 114 -3.31 -17.95 18.28
N ILE A 115 -3.85 -17.80 17.06
CA ILE A 115 -4.02 -18.92 16.13
C ILE A 115 -2.67 -19.43 15.61
N ALA A 116 -1.71 -18.54 15.34
CA ALA A 116 -0.38 -18.93 14.88
C ALA A 116 0.42 -19.68 15.96
N GLN A 117 0.25 -19.33 17.24
CA GLN A 117 0.86 -20.08 18.36
C GLN A 117 0.32 -21.52 18.47
N LEU A 118 -0.97 -21.72 18.20
CA LEU A 118 -1.59 -23.04 18.23
C LEU A 118 -1.23 -23.89 16.99
N ASN A 119 -0.82 -23.26 15.90
CA ASN A 119 -0.56 -23.91 14.61
C ASN A 119 0.85 -23.60 14.08
N PRO A 120 1.91 -24.07 14.75
CA PRO A 120 3.30 -23.67 14.46
C PRO A 120 3.82 -24.12 13.09
N GLN A 121 3.09 -25.01 12.38
CA GLN A 121 3.45 -25.45 11.02
C GLN A 121 2.80 -24.58 9.93
N GLN A 122 1.68 -23.93 10.22
CA GLN A 122 0.99 -23.05 9.27
C GLN A 122 1.72 -21.71 9.19
N LYS A 123 1.96 -21.24 7.97
CA LYS A 123 2.60 -19.95 7.71
C LYS A 123 1.55 -18.85 7.55
N TYR A 124 1.82 -17.70 8.15
CA TYR A 124 0.97 -16.51 8.07
C TYR A 124 1.77 -15.31 7.56
N LEU A 125 1.15 -14.50 6.70
CA LEU A 125 1.59 -13.15 6.39
C LEU A 125 0.55 -12.18 6.94
N LEU A 126 0.88 -11.41 7.98
CA LEU A 126 0.04 -10.33 8.47
C LEU A 126 0.47 -9.00 7.84
N ILE A 127 -0.45 -8.29 7.20
CA ILE A 127 -0.26 -6.93 6.70
C ILE A 127 -0.73 -5.95 7.77
N ASP A 128 0.09 -4.93 8.07
CA ASP A 128 -0.10 -3.95 9.14
C ASP A 128 -0.04 -4.54 10.57
N GLY A 129 0.80 -5.55 10.77
CA GLY A 129 1.04 -6.17 12.07
C GLY A 129 2.31 -5.69 12.81
N PRO A 130 2.42 -6.00 14.11
CA PRO A 130 3.69 -5.92 14.85
C PRO A 130 4.58 -7.12 14.52
N ASP A 131 5.79 -7.14 15.06
CA ASP A 131 6.57 -8.38 15.16
C ASP A 131 6.03 -9.23 16.33
N PHE A 132 5.58 -10.46 16.03
CA PHE A 132 5.12 -11.39 17.08
C PHE A 132 6.27 -12.23 17.67
N GLY A 133 7.46 -12.23 17.07
CA GLY A 133 8.54 -13.15 17.45
C GLY A 133 8.21 -14.62 17.20
N LEU A 134 7.20 -14.92 16.36
CA LEU A 134 6.76 -16.27 16.01
C LEU A 134 7.44 -16.75 14.73
N PRO A 135 8.00 -17.98 14.68
CA PRO A 135 8.78 -18.47 13.54
C PRO A 135 7.95 -18.81 12.29
N ASN A 136 6.62 -18.77 12.42
CA ASN A 136 5.66 -19.06 11.36
C ASN A 136 4.84 -17.83 10.93
N VAL A 137 5.18 -16.64 11.45
CA VAL A 137 4.50 -15.38 11.08
C VAL A 137 5.49 -14.41 10.48
N LYS A 138 5.20 -13.96 9.26
CA LYS A 138 5.81 -12.77 8.66
C LYS A 138 4.84 -11.62 8.87
N SER A 139 5.36 -10.46 9.27
CA SER A 139 4.58 -9.25 9.44
C SER A 139 5.11 -8.16 8.50
N ALA A 140 4.23 -7.54 7.73
CA ALA A 140 4.56 -6.42 6.85
C ALA A 140 4.13 -5.11 7.53
N HIS A 141 5.11 -4.33 7.98
CA HIS A 141 4.90 -3.03 8.58
C HIS A 141 5.21 -1.92 7.57
N PHE A 142 4.35 -0.91 7.48
CA PHE A 142 4.51 0.20 6.55
C PHE A 142 4.76 1.51 7.30
N ALA A 143 5.71 2.29 6.80
CA ALA A 143 5.99 3.65 7.27
C ALA A 143 4.95 4.64 6.71
N ASP A 144 3.69 4.43 7.09
CA ASP A 144 2.51 5.18 6.62
C ASP A 144 2.66 6.70 6.76
N GLU A 145 3.33 7.13 7.82
CA GLU A 145 3.60 8.53 8.09
C GLU A 145 4.46 9.17 6.99
N GLN A 146 5.33 8.40 6.34
CA GLN A 146 6.21 8.93 5.30
C GLN A 146 5.44 9.24 4.01
N SER A 147 4.56 8.35 3.56
CA SER A 147 3.69 8.64 2.41
C SER A 147 2.71 9.76 2.72
N ALA A 148 2.14 9.75 3.92
CA ALA A 148 1.25 10.80 4.38
C ALA A 148 1.92 12.17 4.44
N PHE A 149 3.17 12.23 4.92
CA PHE A 149 3.97 13.46 4.90
C PHE A 149 4.15 13.98 3.49
N LEU A 150 4.50 13.11 2.53
CA LEU A 150 4.69 13.52 1.15
C LEU A 150 3.40 14.08 0.53
N VAL A 151 2.25 13.44 0.73
CA VAL A 151 0.98 13.96 0.20
C VAL A 151 0.50 15.22 0.92
N GLY A 152 0.79 15.37 2.21
CA GLY A 152 0.54 16.58 2.99
C GLY A 152 1.35 17.77 2.48
N ALA A 153 2.64 17.58 2.25
CA ALA A 153 3.50 18.61 1.66
C ALA A 153 3.12 18.92 0.21
N LEU A 154 2.78 17.89 -0.58
CA LEU A 154 2.32 18.05 -1.97
C LEU A 154 1.09 18.95 -2.02
N VAL A 155 0.06 18.66 -1.23
CA VAL A 155 -1.17 19.46 -1.28
C VAL A 155 -0.97 20.87 -0.73
N ALA A 156 -0.06 21.04 0.23
CA ALA A 156 0.34 22.36 0.72
C ALA A 156 1.04 23.20 -0.35
N TYR A 157 2.02 22.64 -1.07
CA TYR A 157 2.65 23.32 -2.22
C TYR A 157 1.65 23.60 -3.33
N LYS A 158 0.75 22.65 -3.61
CA LYS A 158 -0.31 22.82 -4.61
C LYS A 158 -1.23 23.99 -4.25
N SER A 159 -1.57 24.15 -2.96
CA SER A 159 -2.35 25.30 -2.51
C SER A 159 -1.66 26.65 -2.74
N GLN A 160 -0.32 26.70 -2.61
CA GLN A 160 0.47 27.90 -2.94
C GLN A 160 0.51 28.16 -4.45
N GLU A 161 0.68 27.12 -5.27
CA GLU A 161 0.65 27.24 -6.75
C GLU A 161 -0.70 27.75 -7.26
N ASP A 162 -1.79 27.29 -6.64
CA ASP A 162 -3.15 27.72 -6.97
C ASP A 162 -3.52 29.08 -6.36
N GLY A 163 -2.62 29.70 -5.59
CA GLY A 163 -2.83 31.03 -4.99
C GLY A 163 -3.88 31.05 -3.86
N ILE A 164 -4.07 29.94 -3.16
CA ILE A 164 -5.08 29.82 -2.10
C ILE A 164 -4.57 30.46 -0.81
N GLU A 165 -5.27 31.51 -0.37
CA GLU A 165 -4.99 32.16 0.91
C GLU A 165 -5.71 31.44 2.06
N ASN A 166 -4.97 31.15 3.14
CA ASN A 166 -5.49 30.48 4.34
C ASN A 166 -6.28 29.19 4.03
N PRO A 167 -5.68 28.22 3.33
CA PRO A 167 -6.34 26.95 3.01
C PRO A 167 -6.69 26.19 4.29
N VAL A 168 -7.84 25.53 4.26
CA VAL A 168 -8.26 24.53 5.25
C VAL A 168 -8.05 23.15 4.66
N PHE A 169 -7.46 22.25 5.42
CA PHE A 169 -7.27 20.84 5.03
C PHE A 169 -8.11 19.94 5.93
N GLY A 170 -8.53 18.79 5.41
CA GLY A 170 -9.29 17.79 6.17
C GLY A 170 -8.60 16.44 6.18
N PHE A 171 -8.73 15.71 7.28
CA PHE A 171 -8.34 14.31 7.41
C PHE A 171 -9.54 13.47 7.84
N ILE A 172 -9.86 12.41 7.10
CA ILE A 172 -10.89 11.44 7.45
C ILE A 172 -10.23 10.07 7.68
N GLY A 173 -10.21 9.62 8.93
CA GLY A 173 -9.77 8.30 9.33
C GLY A 173 -10.90 7.27 9.33
N GLY A 174 -10.56 5.99 9.08
CA GLY A 174 -11.50 4.88 9.19
C GLY A 174 -11.80 4.54 10.64
N MET A 175 -10.94 3.74 11.28
CA MET A 175 -11.00 3.45 12.71
C MET A 175 -9.78 4.01 13.45
N PRO A 176 -9.93 4.50 14.70
CA PRO A 176 -8.80 4.89 15.53
C PRO A 176 -7.85 3.72 15.80
N GLY A 177 -6.56 3.97 15.65
CA GLY A 177 -5.48 3.02 15.95
C GLY A 177 -4.15 3.48 15.35
N GLY A 178 -3.06 2.84 15.75
CA GLY A 178 -1.69 3.28 15.41
C GLY A 178 -1.45 3.47 13.91
N VAL A 179 -2.04 2.65 13.03
CA VAL A 179 -1.92 2.81 11.56
C VAL A 179 -2.51 4.13 11.08
N ILE A 180 -3.75 4.44 11.48
CA ILE A 180 -4.43 5.66 11.02
C ILE A 180 -3.84 6.90 11.67
N THR A 181 -3.35 6.79 12.91
CA THR A 181 -2.58 7.85 13.56
C THR A 181 -1.31 8.18 12.79
N ARG A 182 -0.56 7.19 12.28
CA ARG A 182 0.62 7.47 11.44
C ARG A 182 0.25 8.26 10.18
N PHE A 183 -0.84 7.88 9.50
CA PHE A 183 -1.35 8.65 8.36
C PHE A 183 -1.72 10.09 8.74
N GLU A 184 -2.49 10.30 9.80
CA GLU A 184 -2.90 11.64 10.22
C GLU A 184 -1.70 12.51 10.60
N MET A 185 -0.78 11.95 11.41
CA MET A 185 0.39 12.66 11.90
C MET A 185 1.35 12.99 10.76
N GLY A 186 1.59 12.08 9.83
CA GLY A 186 2.39 12.35 8.65
C GLY A 186 1.79 13.46 7.79
N TYR A 187 0.48 13.37 7.48
CA TYR A 187 -0.23 14.37 6.68
C TYR A 187 -0.13 15.78 7.29
N LEU A 188 -0.40 15.88 8.58
CA LEU A 188 -0.31 17.13 9.33
C LEU A 188 1.11 17.71 9.32
N GLN A 189 2.12 16.87 9.54
CA GLN A 189 3.53 17.29 9.52
C GLN A 189 3.94 17.80 8.14
N GLY A 190 3.54 17.11 7.07
CA GLY A 190 3.81 17.53 5.69
C GLY A 190 3.22 18.90 5.37
N ILE A 191 1.96 19.14 5.75
CA ILE A 191 1.31 20.45 5.55
C ILE A 191 2.05 21.54 6.34
N LYS A 192 2.32 21.30 7.62
CA LYS A 192 2.98 22.28 8.49
C LYS A 192 4.43 22.53 8.12
N HIS A 193 5.11 21.56 7.52
CA HIS A 193 6.46 21.75 6.99
C HIS A 193 6.48 22.86 5.92
N VAL A 194 5.44 22.93 5.08
CA VAL A 194 5.35 23.90 3.97
C VAL A 194 4.70 25.22 4.41
N LEU A 195 3.62 25.17 5.19
CA LEU A 195 2.80 26.35 5.52
C LEU A 195 3.03 26.90 6.93
N GLY A 196 3.85 26.23 7.74
CA GLY A 196 4.04 26.54 9.15
C GLY A 196 2.87 26.11 10.03
N ASN A 197 2.92 26.49 11.31
CA ASN A 197 2.01 25.94 12.33
C ASN A 197 0.59 26.56 12.35
N ASN A 198 0.38 27.72 11.74
CA ASN A 198 -0.88 28.48 11.80
C ASN A 198 -1.91 28.09 10.72
N VAL A 199 -1.90 26.82 10.31
CA VAL A 199 -2.79 26.25 9.30
C VAL A 199 -3.91 25.45 9.97
N THR A 200 -5.13 25.58 9.46
CA THR A 200 -6.29 24.82 9.95
C THR A 200 -6.34 23.46 9.28
N ILE A 201 -6.30 22.41 10.09
CA ILE A 201 -6.47 21.03 9.67
C ILE A 201 -7.62 20.47 10.49
N LEU A 202 -8.62 19.90 9.82
CA LEU A 202 -9.78 19.26 10.43
C LEU A 202 -9.51 17.75 10.54
N SER A 203 -10.07 17.13 11.57
CA SER A 203 -9.98 15.68 11.77
C SER A 203 -11.37 15.10 12.02
N TYR A 204 -11.61 13.91 11.47
CA TYR A 204 -12.80 13.12 11.73
C TYR A 204 -12.46 11.64 11.57
N TYR A 205 -12.91 10.81 12.52
CA TYR A 205 -12.86 9.36 12.42
C TYR A 205 -14.27 8.81 12.17
N ALA A 206 -14.41 7.95 11.17
CA ALA A 206 -15.70 7.37 10.81
C ALA A 206 -16.13 6.25 11.75
N ASP A 207 -15.18 5.65 12.49
CA ASP A 207 -15.32 4.40 13.24
C ASP A 207 -15.91 3.27 12.37
N ASP A 208 -15.49 3.20 11.11
CA ASP A 208 -16.01 2.26 10.12
C ASP A 208 -15.14 2.19 8.85
N TRP A 209 -14.85 0.97 8.38
CA TRP A 209 -14.12 0.75 7.12
C TRP A 209 -15.01 0.69 5.88
N ALA A 210 -16.30 0.35 6.03
CA ALA A 210 -17.18 0.01 4.92
C ALA A 210 -18.49 0.83 4.92
N ASN A 211 -18.43 2.09 5.36
CA ASN A 211 -19.57 3.00 5.41
C ASN A 211 -19.28 4.35 4.73
N PRO A 212 -19.28 4.39 3.38
CA PRO A 212 -19.05 5.61 2.60
C PRO A 212 -20.00 6.76 2.96
N ALA A 213 -21.21 6.48 3.47
CA ALA A 213 -22.17 7.50 3.83
C ALA A 213 -21.69 8.40 4.97
N LYS A 214 -20.89 7.87 5.91
CA LYS A 214 -20.28 8.67 7.01
C LYS A 214 -19.29 9.68 6.46
N ALA A 215 -18.31 9.24 5.66
CA ALA A 215 -17.32 10.14 5.05
C ALA A 215 -18.00 11.15 4.12
N LYS A 216 -18.96 10.72 3.31
CA LYS A 216 -19.74 11.59 2.42
C LYS A 216 -20.44 12.71 3.21
N THR A 217 -21.11 12.36 4.31
CA THR A 217 -21.81 13.32 5.17
C THR A 217 -20.83 14.34 5.76
N MET A 218 -19.72 13.87 6.33
CA MET A 218 -18.72 14.76 6.93
C MET A 218 -18.06 15.68 5.89
N THR A 219 -17.69 15.14 4.73
CA THR A 219 -17.15 15.92 3.62
C THR A 219 -18.14 17.01 3.19
N GLY A 220 -19.43 16.70 3.07
CA GLY A 220 -20.46 17.69 2.75
C GLY A 220 -20.60 18.78 3.81
N GLN A 221 -20.51 18.42 5.10
CA GLN A 221 -20.50 19.39 6.19
C GLN A 221 -19.30 20.33 6.11
N TRP A 222 -18.09 19.81 5.91
CA TRP A 222 -16.89 20.65 5.77
C TRP A 222 -16.94 21.54 4.54
N ILE A 223 -17.42 21.02 3.40
CA ILE A 223 -17.60 21.80 2.17
C ILE A 223 -18.51 23.02 2.40
N ASN A 224 -19.55 22.87 3.22
CA ASN A 224 -20.50 23.95 3.55
C ASN A 224 -19.97 24.91 4.62
N GLN A 225 -19.25 24.40 5.62
CA GLN A 225 -18.77 25.19 6.75
C GLN A 225 -17.48 25.97 6.44
N TYR A 226 -16.64 25.44 5.56
CA TYR A 226 -15.31 25.98 5.26
C TYR A 226 -15.19 26.33 3.77
N PRO A 227 -15.45 27.60 3.39
CA PRO A 227 -15.31 28.05 2.01
C PRO A 227 -13.88 27.85 1.44
N ASN A 228 -12.87 27.92 2.30
CA ASN A 228 -11.46 27.75 1.93
C ASN A 228 -10.96 26.30 2.11
N LEU A 229 -11.87 25.32 2.26
CA LEU A 229 -11.50 23.91 2.26
C LEU A 229 -10.88 23.55 0.91
N TYR A 230 -9.61 23.17 0.94
CA TYR A 230 -8.79 22.97 -0.25
C TYR A 230 -8.59 21.49 -0.57
N ALA A 231 -8.42 20.64 0.45
CA ALA A 231 -8.28 19.21 0.24
C ALA A 231 -8.71 18.37 1.45
N ILE A 232 -9.09 17.13 1.17
CA ILE A 232 -9.39 16.11 2.18
C ILE A 232 -8.60 14.84 1.88
N PHE A 233 -7.79 14.40 2.85
CA PHE A 233 -7.13 13.11 2.83
C PHE A 233 -7.96 12.07 3.59
N SER A 234 -8.31 10.97 2.94
CA SER A 234 -9.12 9.91 3.54
C SER A 234 -8.33 8.62 3.71
N ALA A 235 -7.84 8.37 4.92
CA ALA A 235 -7.22 7.10 5.33
C ALA A 235 -8.28 6.17 5.96
N ALA A 236 -9.26 5.77 5.15
CA ALA A 236 -10.49 5.15 5.64
C ALA A 236 -10.98 3.94 4.81
N GLY A 237 -10.12 3.31 4.01
CA GLY A 237 -10.50 2.19 3.14
C GLY A 237 -11.76 2.50 2.29
N PRO A 238 -12.70 1.55 2.11
CA PRO A 238 -13.92 1.82 1.34
C PRO A 238 -14.77 2.99 1.85
N THR A 239 -14.79 3.29 3.16
CA THR A 239 -15.45 4.49 3.69
C THR A 239 -14.91 5.76 3.02
N GLY A 240 -13.62 5.84 2.71
CA GLY A 240 -12.98 6.97 2.04
C GLY A 240 -13.56 7.29 0.66
N ASN A 241 -14.15 6.29 -0.03
CA ASN A 241 -14.81 6.49 -1.33
C ASN A 241 -15.97 7.50 -1.24
N GLY A 242 -16.57 7.66 -0.05
CA GLY A 242 -17.60 8.67 0.22
C GLY A 242 -17.09 10.10 0.09
N THR A 243 -15.83 10.36 0.45
CA THR A 243 -15.18 11.67 0.29
C THR A 243 -15.02 12.01 -1.19
N ILE A 244 -14.48 11.06 -1.97
CA ILE A 244 -14.32 11.22 -3.43
C ILE A 244 -15.69 11.49 -4.06
N ALA A 245 -16.69 10.67 -3.77
CA ALA A 245 -18.05 10.84 -4.29
C ALA A 245 -18.65 12.21 -3.95
N GLN A 246 -18.53 12.66 -2.69
CA GLN A 246 -19.06 13.95 -2.28
C GLN A 246 -18.39 15.13 -3.00
N ILE A 247 -17.07 15.07 -3.19
CA ILE A 247 -16.33 16.11 -3.90
C ILE A 247 -16.76 16.17 -5.37
N LYS A 248 -16.93 15.01 -6.03
CA LYS A 248 -17.48 14.93 -7.40
C LYS A 248 -18.88 15.56 -7.48
N GLU A 249 -19.77 15.21 -6.55
CA GLU A 249 -21.14 15.73 -6.50
C GLU A 249 -21.20 17.23 -6.20
N SER A 250 -20.24 17.73 -5.43
CA SER A 250 -20.16 19.15 -5.04
C SER A 250 -19.29 19.98 -5.99
N TYR A 251 -18.81 19.37 -7.08
CA TYR A 251 -17.95 20.05 -8.04
C TYR A 251 -18.68 21.26 -8.63
N GLN A 252 -18.04 22.42 -8.55
CA GLN A 252 -18.55 23.68 -9.07
C GLN A 252 -17.42 24.35 -9.84
N SER A 253 -17.72 24.82 -11.06
CA SER A 253 -16.74 25.54 -11.88
C SER A 253 -16.15 26.72 -11.09
N GLY A 254 -14.83 26.78 -11.02
CA GLY A 254 -14.09 27.82 -10.29
C GLY A 254 -13.84 27.54 -8.80
N ARG A 255 -14.39 26.46 -8.22
CA ARG A 255 -14.02 26.00 -6.87
C ARG A 255 -12.97 24.90 -6.98
N ILE A 256 -11.82 25.09 -6.31
CA ILE A 256 -10.78 24.07 -6.22
C ILE A 256 -10.96 23.32 -4.90
N LEU A 257 -11.20 22.01 -4.99
CA LEU A 257 -11.28 21.10 -3.84
C LEU A 257 -10.80 19.71 -4.28
N TRP A 258 -9.82 19.18 -3.57
CA TRP A 258 -9.17 17.91 -3.91
C TRP A 258 -9.50 16.80 -2.92
N ALA A 259 -9.71 15.59 -3.44
CA ALA A 259 -9.56 14.37 -2.67
C ALA A 259 -8.09 13.91 -2.71
N ILE A 260 -7.60 13.34 -1.61
CA ILE A 260 -6.35 12.58 -1.57
C ILE A 260 -6.71 11.14 -1.17
N GLY A 261 -6.35 10.20 -2.04
CA GLY A 261 -6.61 8.78 -1.84
C GLY A 261 -5.59 8.09 -0.93
N VAL A 262 -5.80 6.81 -0.66
CA VAL A 262 -4.93 5.99 0.20
C VAL A 262 -4.80 4.55 -0.32
N ASP A 263 -3.67 3.93 0.01
CA ASP A 263 -3.26 2.56 -0.27
C ASP A 263 -3.01 2.26 -1.75
N SER A 264 -4.00 2.54 -2.60
CA SER A 264 -3.96 2.37 -4.05
C SER A 264 -3.99 3.72 -4.76
N ASP A 265 -3.67 3.72 -6.05
CA ASP A 265 -3.87 4.90 -6.88
C ASP A 265 -5.35 5.06 -7.23
N GLN A 266 -6.02 5.99 -6.54
CA GLN A 266 -7.45 6.20 -6.68
C GLN A 266 -7.80 7.27 -7.73
N TYR A 267 -6.86 7.64 -8.61
CA TYR A 267 -7.09 8.62 -9.67
C TYR A 267 -8.34 8.35 -10.51
N ILE A 268 -8.58 7.08 -10.85
CA ILE A 268 -9.72 6.65 -11.67
C ILE A 268 -11.06 6.86 -10.96
N GLU A 269 -11.12 6.65 -9.64
CA GLU A 269 -12.33 6.84 -8.83
C GLU A 269 -12.79 8.31 -8.85
N GLY A 270 -11.83 9.23 -8.95
CA GLY A 270 -12.06 10.67 -9.03
C GLY A 270 -12.46 11.19 -10.41
N LEU A 271 -12.44 10.37 -11.47
CA LEU A 271 -12.70 10.84 -12.84
C LEU A 271 -14.10 11.44 -13.01
N MET A 272 -14.13 12.61 -13.63
CA MET A 272 -15.31 13.38 -13.99
C MET A 272 -15.63 13.22 -15.49
N PRO A 273 -16.86 13.51 -15.93
CA PRO A 273 -17.27 13.31 -17.34
C PRO A 273 -16.45 14.08 -18.39
N ASP A 274 -15.84 15.20 -18.00
CA ASP A 274 -14.96 16.03 -18.85
C ASP A 274 -13.49 15.56 -18.82
N GLY A 275 -13.19 14.46 -18.13
CA GLY A 275 -11.91 13.77 -18.16
C GLY A 275 -10.89 14.20 -17.10
N HIS A 276 -11.15 15.27 -16.33
CA HIS A 276 -10.32 15.57 -15.16
C HIS A 276 -10.69 14.66 -13.98
N SER A 277 -9.80 14.50 -13.02
CA SER A 277 -10.09 13.78 -11.77
C SER A 277 -10.12 14.76 -10.61
N VAL A 278 -11.03 14.57 -9.65
CA VAL A 278 -11.03 15.30 -8.36
C VAL A 278 -10.03 14.71 -7.36
N VAL A 279 -9.39 13.58 -7.67
CA VAL A 279 -8.32 13.00 -6.85
C VAL A 279 -6.99 13.60 -7.29
N LEU A 280 -6.37 14.38 -6.41
CA LEU A 280 -5.10 15.06 -6.68
C LEU A 280 -3.93 14.07 -6.73
N THR A 281 -3.85 13.22 -5.71
CA THR A 281 -2.84 12.18 -5.54
C THR A 281 -3.39 11.12 -4.58
N SER A 282 -2.63 10.07 -4.30
CA SER A 282 -2.94 9.07 -3.28
C SER A 282 -1.69 8.75 -2.47
N ALA A 283 -1.81 8.62 -1.15
CA ALA A 283 -0.75 8.10 -0.30
C ALA A 283 -0.63 6.59 -0.54
N MET A 284 0.40 6.17 -1.26
CA MET A 284 0.55 4.78 -1.70
C MET A 284 1.06 3.89 -0.58
N LYS A 285 0.44 2.73 -0.41
CA LYS A 285 0.90 1.59 0.40
C LYS A 285 1.02 0.36 -0.51
N ASN A 286 2.24 -0.03 -0.81
CA ASN A 286 2.53 -1.11 -1.76
C ASN A 286 2.44 -2.49 -1.08
N ALA A 287 1.27 -2.78 -0.48
CA ALA A 287 0.98 -4.06 0.15
C ALA A 287 1.02 -5.23 -0.85
N ASP A 288 0.73 -4.96 -2.12
CA ASP A 288 0.93 -5.89 -3.23
C ASP A 288 2.37 -6.42 -3.30
N ALA A 289 3.37 -5.56 -3.11
CA ALA A 289 4.78 -5.96 -3.12
C ALA A 289 5.13 -6.88 -1.94
N ALA A 290 4.57 -6.62 -0.75
CA ALA A 290 4.76 -7.46 0.42
C ALA A 290 4.19 -8.87 0.22
N VAL A 291 3.01 -8.97 -0.39
CA VAL A 291 2.38 -10.27 -0.68
C VAL A 291 3.12 -11.00 -1.81
N TYR A 292 3.41 -10.32 -2.92
CA TYR A 292 4.12 -10.91 -4.05
C TYR A 292 5.49 -11.45 -3.65
N SER A 293 6.30 -10.67 -2.93
CA SER A 293 7.63 -11.09 -2.48
C SER A 293 7.57 -12.33 -1.58
N THR A 294 6.59 -12.40 -0.68
CA THR A 294 6.41 -13.55 0.21
C THR A 294 6.04 -14.81 -0.57
N LEU A 295 5.17 -14.71 -1.57
CA LEU A 295 4.81 -15.85 -2.44
C LEU A 295 5.97 -16.29 -3.32
N PHE A 296 6.75 -15.33 -3.82
CA PHE A 296 7.95 -15.59 -4.59
C PHE A 296 9.02 -16.33 -3.78
N ASP A 297 9.20 -15.97 -2.50
CA ASP A 297 10.08 -16.71 -1.59
C ASP A 297 9.56 -18.13 -1.33
N LEU A 298 8.24 -18.28 -1.12
CA LEU A 298 7.63 -19.58 -0.86
C LEU A 298 7.74 -20.56 -2.02
N GLU A 299 7.64 -20.08 -3.27
CA GLU A 299 7.89 -20.92 -4.45
C GLU A 299 9.33 -21.48 -4.47
N ARG A 300 10.26 -20.86 -3.74
CA ARG A 300 11.65 -21.32 -3.55
C ARG A 300 11.86 -22.07 -2.24
N ASP A 301 10.79 -22.48 -1.57
CA ASP A 301 10.78 -23.06 -0.22
C ASP A 301 11.38 -22.16 0.87
N ILE A 302 11.41 -20.84 0.65
CA ILE A 302 11.94 -19.88 1.62
C ILE A 302 10.77 -19.22 2.34
N PHE A 303 10.88 -19.08 3.66
CA PHE A 303 9.95 -18.28 4.45
C PHE A 303 10.72 -17.44 5.46
N HIS A 304 10.65 -16.12 5.28
CA HIS A 304 11.22 -15.15 6.20
C HIS A 304 10.16 -14.72 7.21
N TYR A 305 10.27 -15.19 8.45
CA TYR A 305 9.42 -14.77 9.57
C TYR A 305 9.94 -13.49 10.23
N GLY A 306 9.16 -12.94 11.17
CA GLY A 306 9.44 -11.66 11.82
C GLY A 306 8.90 -10.48 11.01
N GLN A 307 9.32 -9.26 11.38
CA GLN A 307 8.84 -8.05 10.74
C GLN A 307 9.70 -7.59 9.55
N ALA A 308 9.05 -7.31 8.43
CA ALA A 308 9.61 -6.61 7.29
C ALA A 308 9.06 -5.18 7.25
N ILE A 309 9.94 -4.19 7.12
CA ILE A 309 9.58 -2.77 7.06
C ILE A 309 9.53 -2.33 5.59
N TYR A 310 8.45 -1.64 5.23
CA TYR A 310 8.16 -1.07 3.92
C TYR A 310 8.07 0.45 4.05
N ASP A 311 9.03 1.16 3.48
CA ASP A 311 9.22 2.60 3.67
C ASP A 311 9.65 3.28 2.36
N LEU A 312 10.08 4.53 2.41
CA LEU A 312 10.56 5.25 1.23
C LEU A 312 11.89 4.74 0.67
N ASP A 313 12.69 4.00 1.44
CA ASP A 313 13.99 3.47 1.01
C ASP A 313 13.85 2.25 0.09
N ASN A 314 12.79 1.47 0.29
CA ASN A 314 12.47 0.30 -0.53
C ASN A 314 11.22 0.47 -1.39
N ASP A 315 10.73 1.70 -1.55
CA ASP A 315 9.51 2.05 -2.26
C ASP A 315 8.28 1.26 -1.76
N GLY A 316 8.27 0.87 -0.49
CA GLY A 316 7.14 0.24 0.17
C GLY A 316 5.96 1.20 0.39
N VAL A 317 6.26 2.49 0.48
CA VAL A 317 5.27 3.59 0.51
C VAL A 317 5.67 4.71 -0.45
N GLY A 318 4.73 5.60 -0.78
CA GLY A 318 5.01 6.73 -1.66
C GLY A 318 3.77 7.56 -1.98
N PHE A 319 3.72 8.15 -3.17
CA PHE A 319 2.55 8.90 -3.64
C PHE A 319 2.29 8.69 -5.12
N SER A 320 1.01 8.73 -5.53
CA SER A 320 0.61 8.61 -6.93
C SER A 320 0.91 9.89 -7.72
N GLN A 321 1.36 9.73 -8.98
CA GLN A 321 1.63 10.82 -9.92
C GLN A 321 0.66 10.83 -11.11
N SER A 322 -0.44 10.07 -11.03
CA SER A 322 -1.34 9.83 -12.17
C SER A 322 -2.13 11.05 -12.62
N ASN A 323 -2.35 12.04 -11.73
CA ASN A 323 -3.00 13.30 -12.09
C ASN A 323 -2.01 14.28 -12.76
N THR A 324 -1.53 13.93 -13.95
CA THR A 324 -0.53 14.71 -14.70
C THR A 324 -1.01 16.11 -15.10
N ILE A 325 -2.33 16.36 -15.06
CA ILE A 325 -2.92 17.68 -15.33
C ILE A 325 -2.76 18.60 -14.11
N ALA A 326 -3.01 18.08 -12.90
CA ALA A 326 -2.94 18.87 -11.67
C ALA A 326 -1.52 18.93 -11.06
N LEU A 327 -0.66 17.94 -11.37
CA LEU A 327 0.67 17.81 -10.79
C LEU A 327 1.74 18.39 -11.73
N SER A 328 2.18 19.61 -11.44
CA SER A 328 3.25 20.28 -12.17
C SER A 328 4.61 19.60 -11.95
N GLU A 329 5.55 19.78 -12.90
CA GLU A 329 6.92 19.27 -12.74
C GLU A 329 7.63 19.88 -11.52
N ASP A 330 7.44 21.18 -11.28
CA ASP A 330 8.00 21.89 -10.12
C ASP A 330 7.47 21.32 -8.80
N LEU A 331 6.16 21.06 -8.71
CA LEU A 331 5.55 20.40 -7.56
C LEU A 331 6.17 19.02 -7.31
N LEU A 332 6.29 18.21 -8.36
CA LEU A 332 6.90 16.87 -8.24
C LEU A 332 8.36 16.93 -7.81
N LEU A 333 9.14 17.90 -8.30
CA LEU A 333 10.54 18.09 -7.89
C LEU A 333 10.66 18.47 -6.42
N LYS A 334 9.82 19.38 -5.92
CA LYS A 334 9.78 19.75 -4.50
C LYS A 334 9.48 18.55 -3.59
N VAL A 335 8.45 17.77 -3.94
CA VAL A 335 8.06 16.59 -3.14
C VAL A 335 9.11 15.48 -3.22
N LYS A 336 9.75 15.27 -4.37
CA LYS A 336 10.88 14.33 -4.50
C LYS A 336 12.08 14.74 -3.65
N ALA A 337 12.38 16.04 -3.55
CA ALA A 337 13.43 16.53 -2.66
C ALA A 337 13.11 16.22 -1.18
N LEU A 338 11.84 16.38 -0.76
CA LEU A 338 11.40 15.98 0.58
C LEU A 338 11.51 14.47 0.82
N LYS A 339 11.17 13.64 -0.19
CA LYS A 339 11.39 12.18 -0.13
C LYS A 339 12.85 11.86 0.18
N GLU A 340 13.80 12.47 -0.53
CA GLU A 340 15.23 12.24 -0.30
C GLU A 340 15.70 12.75 1.08
N GLN A 341 15.16 13.87 1.57
CA GLN A 341 15.45 14.36 2.92
C GLN A 341 14.94 13.41 4.02
N ILE A 342 13.78 12.77 3.83
CA ILE A 342 13.28 11.75 4.78
C ILE A 342 14.18 10.50 4.75
N ARG A 343 14.55 10.03 3.55
CA ARG A 343 15.44 8.86 3.37
C ARG A 343 16.82 9.09 4.00
N ASN A 344 17.37 10.29 3.82
CA ASN A 344 18.65 10.68 4.43
C ASN A 344 18.52 11.07 5.91
N ARG A 345 17.31 11.03 6.48
CA ARG A 345 16.98 11.37 7.88
C ARG A 345 17.23 12.83 8.25
N ASP A 346 17.33 13.71 7.27
CA ASP A 346 17.33 15.17 7.47
C ASP A 346 15.96 15.65 7.97
N ILE A 347 14.89 14.98 7.54
CA ILE A 347 13.55 15.11 8.09
C ILE A 347 13.19 13.83 8.82
N THR A 348 12.89 13.95 10.11
CA THR A 348 12.27 12.87 10.89
C THR A 348 10.77 13.12 10.95
N VAL A 349 9.99 12.14 10.48
CA VAL A 349 8.52 12.18 10.57
C VAL A 349 8.09 11.44 11.83
N TYR A 350 7.37 12.12 12.72
CA TYR A 350 6.84 11.52 13.93
C TYR A 350 5.63 10.64 13.62
N THR A 351 5.53 9.50 14.30
CA THR A 351 4.53 8.46 14.01
C THR A 351 3.32 8.51 14.93
N THR A 352 3.43 9.23 16.05
CA THR A 352 2.43 9.26 17.13
C THR A 352 1.98 10.67 17.46
N LEU A 353 0.73 10.80 17.90
CA LEU A 353 0.18 12.04 18.44
C LEU A 353 1.05 12.57 19.58
N SER A 354 1.49 11.69 20.49
CA SER A 354 2.35 12.09 21.61
C SER A 354 3.67 12.73 21.15
N GLN A 355 4.32 12.17 20.12
CA GLN A 355 5.55 12.74 19.58
C GLN A 355 5.30 14.11 18.91
N VAL A 356 4.24 14.22 18.09
CA VAL A 356 3.89 15.46 17.39
C VAL A 356 3.52 16.58 18.39
N GLN A 357 2.82 16.23 19.48
CA GLN A 357 2.53 17.15 20.59
C GLN A 357 3.80 17.62 21.30
N LYS A 358 4.70 16.69 21.66
CA LYS A 358 5.97 17.02 22.31
C LYS A 358 6.87 17.90 21.44
N ALA A 359 6.79 17.74 20.12
CA ALA A 359 7.48 18.58 19.15
C ALA A 359 6.85 19.97 18.96
N GLY A 360 5.70 20.26 19.60
CA GLY A 360 5.03 21.55 19.52
C GLY A 360 4.35 21.84 18.18
N LEU A 361 4.10 20.82 17.37
CA LEU A 361 3.50 20.96 16.03
C LEU A 361 1.96 21.14 16.11
N ILE A 362 1.35 20.72 17.22
CA ILE A 362 -0.10 20.75 17.44
C ILE A 362 -0.47 21.27 18.83
N ALA A 363 -0.53 22.60 18.99
CA ALA A 363 -0.94 23.19 20.26
C ALA A 363 -2.46 23.08 20.53
N ASN A 364 -3.30 22.99 19.49
CA ASN A 364 -4.78 23.03 19.59
C ASN A 364 -5.48 22.13 18.55
N TYR A 365 -4.86 21.01 18.18
CA TYR A 365 -5.45 20.06 17.23
C TYR A 365 -6.30 19.03 18.00
N THR A 366 -7.59 18.96 17.70
CA THR A 366 -8.49 17.94 18.26
C THR A 366 -8.63 16.80 17.26
N THR A 367 -8.41 15.58 17.74
CA THR A 367 -8.50 14.36 16.95
C THR A 367 -8.84 13.18 17.86
N ASP A 368 -9.43 12.13 17.27
CA ASP A 368 -9.66 10.84 17.92
C ASP A 368 -8.49 9.84 17.67
N ALA A 369 -7.35 10.32 17.16
CA ALA A 369 -6.13 9.54 16.96
C ALA A 369 -5.71 8.78 18.22
N LYS A 370 -5.19 7.56 18.00
CA LYS A 370 -4.70 6.65 19.04
C LYS A 370 -3.32 6.12 18.69
N ASP A 371 -2.37 6.27 19.60
CA ASP A 371 -0.96 5.89 19.37
C ASP A 371 -0.75 4.37 19.37
N ASP A 372 -1.72 3.59 19.85
CA ASP A 372 -1.72 2.13 19.97
C ASP A 372 -2.43 1.42 18.81
#